data_AF-A0A3C2E4Y2-F1
#
_entry.id   AF-A0A3C2E4Y2-F1
#
_cell.length_a   1.000
_cell.length_b   1.000
_cell.length_c   1.000
_cell.angle_alpha   90.00
_cell.angle_beta   90.00
_cell.angle_gamma   90.00
#
_symmetry.space_group_name_H-M   'P 1'
#
loop_
_entity.id
_entity.type
_entity.pdbx_description
1 polymer ?
#
loop_
_entity_poly.entity_id
_entity_poly.type
_entity_poly.pdbx_seq_one_letter_code
_entity_poly.pdbx_strand_id
1 'polypeptide(L)'
;MHMVSAEDVMSIASEAGRIAGLAIRPEQGAMIESRLAGLARAEGYDSVNALISALQTRRDIKLTGAAVEALAGRDTWFFRLREQYELILSELLPVLARARGRTRPIRIWSAGCSTGQEAYSMAMNLAEETGLIGDLQVEIIGTDISRR
;
A
#
# COMPACT_ATOMS: atom_id res chain seq x y z
N MET A 1 34.03 1.40 6.65
CA MET A 1 32.57 1.43 6.44
C MET A 1 32.34 1.78 4.98
N HIS A 2 32.09 0.80 4.11
CA HIS A 2 31.79 1.09 2.70
C HIS A 2 30.39 1.72 2.63
N MET A 3 30.33 2.97 2.20
CA MET A 3 29.08 3.67 1.93
C MET A 3 28.36 2.95 0.78
N VAL A 4 27.04 2.76 0.88
CA VAL A 4 26.24 2.25 -0.23
C VAL A 4 26.38 3.22 -1.40
N SER A 5 26.64 2.74 -2.61
CA SER A 5 26.74 3.63 -3.76
C SER A 5 25.34 4.13 -4.14
N ALA A 6 25.23 5.41 -4.51
CA ALA A 6 23.98 5.97 -4.99
C ALA A 6 23.49 5.26 -6.27
N GLU A 7 24.43 4.75 -7.08
CA GLU A 7 24.15 3.98 -8.30
C GLU A 7 23.44 2.65 -7.98
N ASP A 8 23.94 1.91 -6.98
CA ASP A 8 23.34 0.64 -6.55
C ASP A 8 21.93 0.84 -6.02
N VAL A 9 21.73 1.86 -5.19
CA VAL A 9 20.42 2.24 -4.65
C VAL A 9 19.43 2.55 -5.77
N MET A 10 19.87 3.33 -6.77
CA MET A 10 19.03 3.69 -7.91
C MET A 10 18.78 2.50 -8.86
N SER A 11 19.70 1.55 -8.94
CA SER A 11 19.49 0.30 -9.68
C SER A 11 18.31 -0.50 -9.11
N ILE A 12 18.28 -0.67 -7.78
CA ILE A 12 17.15 -1.35 -7.09
C ILE A 12 15.85 -0.55 -7.27
N ALA A 13 15.90 0.78 -7.19
CA ALA A 13 14.74 1.63 -7.41
C ALA A 13 14.15 1.49 -8.82
N SER A 14 15.02 1.43 -9.84
CA SER A 14 14.63 1.20 -11.24
C SER A 14 13.94 -0.15 -11.43
N GLU A 15 14.47 -1.20 -10.80
CA GLU A 15 13.86 -2.53 -10.86
C GLU A 15 12.49 -2.55 -10.16
N ALA A 16 12.35 -1.85 -9.04
CA ALA A 16 11.06 -1.69 -8.38
C ALA A 16 10.06 -0.91 -9.25
N GLY A 17 10.53 0.10 -9.99
CA GLY A 17 9.75 0.79 -11.02
C GLY A 17 9.27 -0.14 -12.14
N ARG A 18 10.14 -1.05 -12.61
CA ARG A 18 9.81 -2.03 -13.65
C ARG A 18 8.77 -3.06 -13.18
N ILE A 19 8.84 -3.51 -11.94
CA ILE A 19 7.95 -4.55 -11.39
C ILE A 19 6.61 -3.98 -10.95
N ALA A 20 6.61 -2.83 -10.27
CA ALA A 20 5.46 -2.31 -9.54
C ALA A 20 5.00 -0.92 -9.98
N GLY A 21 5.67 -0.30 -10.97
CA GLY A 21 5.36 1.06 -11.40
C GLY A 21 5.77 2.15 -10.41
N LEU A 22 6.63 1.84 -9.44
CA LEU A 22 7.10 2.81 -8.45
C LEU A 22 7.97 3.91 -9.10
N ALA A 23 7.53 5.16 -8.99
CA ALA A 23 8.26 6.32 -9.46
C ALA A 23 9.15 6.87 -8.33
N ILE A 24 10.35 6.33 -8.20
CA ILE A 24 11.32 6.75 -7.18
C ILE A 24 12.33 7.71 -7.81
N ARG A 25 12.50 8.88 -7.20
CA ARG A 25 13.38 9.94 -7.70
C ARG A 25 14.75 9.92 -6.98
N PRO A 26 15.85 10.36 -7.63
CA PRO A 26 17.19 10.30 -7.05
C PRO A 26 17.33 10.97 -5.68
N GLU A 27 16.61 12.08 -5.45
CA GLU A 27 16.62 12.78 -4.16
C GLU A 27 16.03 11.97 -3.00
N GLN A 28 15.32 10.86 -3.29
CA GLN A 28 14.77 9.95 -2.29
C GLN A 28 15.77 8.88 -1.84
N GLY A 29 17.04 8.95 -2.27
CA GLY A 29 18.08 7.97 -1.95
C GLY A 29 18.18 7.59 -0.47
N ALA A 30 18.14 8.58 0.44
CA ALA A 30 18.20 8.33 1.89
C ALA A 30 16.98 7.54 2.42
N MET A 31 15.78 7.80 1.87
CA MET A 31 14.57 7.05 2.22
C MET A 31 14.68 5.60 1.74
N ILE A 32 15.20 5.39 0.54
CA ILE A 32 15.44 4.05 -0.03
C ILE A 32 16.42 3.28 0.83
N GLU A 33 17.56 3.88 1.16
CA GLU A 33 18.59 3.26 1.99
C GLU A 33 18.03 2.86 3.36
N SER A 34 17.25 3.74 4.01
CA SER A 34 16.60 3.45 5.29
C SER A 34 15.62 2.25 5.20
N ARG A 35 14.80 2.20 4.14
CA ARG A 35 13.86 1.10 3.90
C ARG A 35 14.59 -0.23 3.63
N LEU A 36 15.65 -0.19 2.81
CA LEU A 36 16.49 -1.36 2.54
C LEU A 36 17.27 -1.81 3.78
N ALA A 37 17.68 -0.90 4.67
CA ALA A 37 18.30 -1.26 5.94
C ALA A 37 17.32 -2.00 6.87
N GLY A 38 16.05 -1.58 6.89
CA GLY A 38 14.98 -2.29 7.56
C GLY A 38 14.83 -3.72 7.03
N LEU A 39 14.78 -3.87 5.69
CA LEU A 39 14.69 -5.16 5.04
C LEU A 39 15.92 -6.05 5.29
N ALA A 40 17.13 -5.49 5.21
CA ALA A 40 18.38 -6.21 5.43
C ALA A 40 18.38 -6.89 6.80
N ARG A 41 17.99 -6.16 7.86
CA ARG A 41 17.85 -6.72 9.21
C ARG A 41 16.78 -7.82 9.28
N ALA A 42 15.63 -7.62 8.64
CA ALA A 42 14.54 -8.58 8.66
C ALA A 42 14.89 -9.90 7.94
N GLU A 43 15.70 -9.83 6.88
CA GLU A 43 16.11 -10.99 6.07
C GLU A 43 17.49 -11.54 6.48
N GLY A 44 18.10 -11.02 7.57
CA GLY A 44 19.33 -11.55 8.16
C GLY A 44 20.63 -11.17 7.45
N TYR A 45 20.67 -10.05 6.73
CA TYR A 45 21.87 -9.51 6.11
C TYR A 45 22.60 -8.53 7.04
N ASP A 46 23.93 -8.62 7.09
CA ASP A 46 24.78 -7.78 7.95
C ASP A 46 24.81 -6.29 7.53
N SER A 47 24.41 -5.97 6.30
CA SER A 47 24.40 -4.60 5.78
C SER A 47 23.48 -4.45 4.57
N VAL A 48 23.15 -3.20 4.24
CA VAL A 48 22.45 -2.85 2.98
C VAL A 48 23.26 -3.30 1.76
N ASN A 49 24.58 -3.13 1.76
CA ASN A 49 25.44 -3.60 0.67
C ASN A 49 25.36 -5.13 0.47
N ALA A 50 25.34 -5.91 1.57
CA ALA A 50 25.19 -7.36 1.49
C ALA A 50 23.83 -7.76 0.90
N LEU A 51 22.76 -7.05 1.28
CA LEU A 51 21.43 -7.23 0.70
C LEU A 51 21.40 -6.89 -0.79
N ILE A 52 21.95 -5.73 -1.19
CA ILE A 52 22.00 -5.30 -2.60
C ILE A 52 22.79 -6.31 -3.44
N SER A 53 23.95 -6.75 -2.95
CA SER A 53 24.75 -7.76 -3.64
C SER A 53 23.97 -9.06 -3.82
N ALA A 54 23.21 -9.50 -2.82
CA ALA A 54 22.33 -10.67 -2.94
C ALA A 54 21.20 -10.46 -3.96
N LEU A 55 20.56 -9.28 -3.97
CA LEU A 55 19.52 -8.90 -4.93
C LEU A 55 20.04 -8.94 -6.38
N GLN A 56 21.27 -8.46 -6.61
CA GLN A 56 21.88 -8.42 -7.95
C GLN A 56 22.37 -9.80 -8.42
N THR A 57 22.87 -10.65 -7.51
CA THR A 57 23.56 -11.91 -7.89
C THR A 57 22.65 -13.14 -7.88
N ARG A 58 21.72 -13.25 -6.93
CA ARG A 58 20.99 -14.50 -6.68
C ARG A 58 19.72 -14.67 -7.51
N ARG A 59 19.21 -13.59 -8.14
CA ARG A 59 17.90 -13.56 -8.83
C ARG A 59 16.76 -14.18 -8.00
N ASP A 60 16.79 -13.97 -6.69
CA ASP A 60 15.77 -14.51 -5.78
C ASP A 60 14.50 -13.66 -5.86
N ILE A 61 13.46 -14.23 -6.48
CA ILE A 61 12.17 -13.58 -6.68
C ILE A 61 11.52 -13.16 -5.36
N LYS A 62 11.69 -13.93 -4.27
CA LYS A 62 11.11 -13.59 -2.97
C LYS A 62 11.81 -12.38 -2.37
N LEU A 63 13.14 -12.36 -2.42
CA LEU A 63 13.94 -11.24 -1.92
C LEU A 63 13.68 -9.97 -2.74
N THR A 64 13.61 -10.09 -4.07
CA THR A 64 13.25 -8.97 -4.96
C THR A 64 11.85 -8.46 -4.63
N GLY A 65 10.86 -9.34 -4.44
CA GLY A 65 9.51 -8.95 -4.03
C GLY A 65 9.50 -8.20 -2.70
N ALA A 66 10.24 -8.69 -1.70
CA ALA A 66 10.36 -8.03 -0.40
C ALA A 66 11.03 -6.65 -0.50
N ALA A 67 12.02 -6.48 -1.38
CA ALA A 67 12.62 -5.18 -1.68
C ALA A 67 11.61 -4.23 -2.30
N VAL A 68 10.84 -4.68 -3.30
CA VAL A 68 9.77 -3.87 -3.91
C VAL A 68 8.73 -3.44 -2.87
N GLU A 69 8.26 -4.36 -2.02
CA GLU A 69 7.32 -4.03 -0.93
C GLU A 69 7.91 -3.03 0.08
N ALA A 70 9.19 -3.19 0.44
CA ALA A 70 9.86 -2.25 1.34
C ALA A 70 9.91 -0.84 0.74
N LEU A 71 10.09 -0.74 -0.58
CA LEU A 71 10.15 0.53 -1.31
C LEU A 71 8.78 1.16 -1.59
N ALA A 72 7.70 0.38 -1.65
CA ALA A 72 6.35 0.91 -1.86
C ALA A 72 5.88 1.84 -0.72
N GLY A 73 6.41 1.67 0.51
CA GLY A 73 6.02 2.45 1.68
C GLY A 73 4.69 1.96 2.29
N ARG A 74 4.54 2.10 3.61
CA ARG A 74 3.40 1.54 4.36
C ARG A 74 2.86 2.51 5.40
N ASP A 75 2.46 3.70 4.95
CA ASP A 75 1.81 4.64 5.85
C ASP A 75 0.31 4.39 5.83
N THR A 76 -0.21 3.63 6.81
CA THR A 76 -1.63 3.36 6.95
C THR A 76 -2.03 3.33 8.43
N TRP A 77 -3.19 3.90 8.75
CA TRP A 77 -3.78 3.89 10.09
C TRP A 77 -5.29 4.06 10.00
N PHE A 78 -5.99 3.67 11.06
CA PHE A 78 -7.45 3.79 11.09
C PHE A 78 -7.90 5.24 10.98
N PHE A 79 -8.96 5.45 10.22
CA PHE A 79 -9.61 6.73 10.02
C PHE A 79 -8.71 7.83 9.42
N ARG A 80 -7.66 7.45 8.66
CA ARG A 80 -6.74 8.40 8.00
C ARG A 80 -7.46 9.39 7.08
N LEU A 81 -8.50 8.94 6.39
CA LEU A 81 -9.25 9.70 5.38
C LEU A 81 -10.65 10.13 5.90
N ARG A 82 -10.71 10.71 7.11
CA ARG A 82 -11.98 11.00 7.79
C ARG A 82 -12.95 11.84 6.95
N GLU A 83 -12.47 12.95 6.40
CA GLU A 83 -13.28 13.86 5.57
C GLU A 83 -13.82 13.14 4.31
N GLN A 84 -13.03 12.24 3.73
CA GLN A 84 -13.45 11.45 2.58
C GLN A 84 -14.52 10.42 2.96
N TYR A 85 -14.41 9.78 4.13
CA TYR A 85 -15.46 8.87 4.61
C TYR A 85 -16.78 9.61 4.86
N GLU A 86 -16.71 10.79 5.49
CA GLU A 86 -17.89 11.65 5.71
C GLU A 86 -18.56 12.03 4.39
N LEU A 87 -17.78 12.42 3.38
CA LEU A 87 -18.29 12.72 2.04
C LEU A 87 -18.93 11.49 1.38
N ILE A 88 -18.29 10.32 1.49
CA ILE A 88 -18.83 9.07 0.94
C ILE A 88 -20.19 8.75 1.57
N LEU A 89 -20.31 8.85 2.89
CA LEU A 89 -21.53 8.50 3.62
C LEU A 89 -22.66 9.52 3.40
N SER A 90 -22.35 10.81 3.54
CA SER A 90 -23.37 11.87 3.55
C SER A 90 -23.83 12.28 2.14
N GLU A 91 -22.95 12.19 1.14
CA GLU A 91 -23.24 12.67 -0.22
C GLU A 91 -23.29 11.56 -1.27
N LEU A 92 -22.25 10.73 -1.36
CA LEU A 92 -22.13 9.77 -2.45
C LEU A 92 -23.07 8.56 -2.29
N LEU A 93 -23.13 7.98 -1.08
CA LEU A 93 -23.90 6.78 -0.83
C LEU A 93 -25.41 6.97 -1.08
N PRO A 94 -26.06 8.08 -0.65
CA PRO A 94 -27.47 8.33 -0.95
C PRO A 94 -27.76 8.50 -2.44
N VAL A 95 -26.84 9.11 -3.19
CA VAL A 95 -26.96 9.30 -4.65
C VAL A 95 -26.86 7.95 -5.36
N LEU A 96 -25.85 7.14 -5.01
CA LEU A 96 -25.64 5.82 -5.59
C LEU A 96 -26.78 4.85 -5.26
N ALA A 97 -27.28 4.89 -4.02
CA ALA A 97 -28.40 4.05 -3.59
C ALA A 97 -29.67 4.35 -4.38
N ARG A 98 -29.98 5.64 -4.61
CA ARG A 98 -31.10 6.07 -5.45
C ARG A 98 -30.93 5.63 -6.90
N ALA A 99 -29.76 5.89 -7.50
CA ALA A 99 -29.48 5.52 -8.89
C ALA A 99 -29.56 3.99 -9.14
N ARG A 100 -29.26 3.18 -8.12
CA ARG A 100 -29.29 1.70 -8.20
C ARG A 100 -30.61 1.09 -7.73
N GLY A 101 -31.59 1.91 -7.32
CA GLY A 101 -32.89 1.44 -6.83
C GLY A 101 -32.81 0.61 -5.56
N ARG A 102 -31.70 0.66 -4.82
CA ARG A 102 -31.43 -0.10 -3.59
C ARG A 102 -31.50 -1.64 -3.72
N THR A 103 -31.60 -2.17 -4.94
CA THR A 103 -31.67 -3.63 -5.20
C THR A 103 -30.34 -4.25 -5.59
N ARG A 104 -29.34 -3.42 -5.93
CA ARG A 104 -28.00 -3.88 -6.31
C ARG A 104 -26.98 -3.40 -5.27
N PRO A 105 -25.99 -4.25 -4.93
CA PRO A 105 -24.96 -3.85 -3.99
C PRO A 105 -24.12 -2.69 -4.53
N ILE A 106 -23.70 -1.82 -3.62
CA ILE A 106 -22.67 -0.81 -3.89
C ILE A 106 -21.31 -1.43 -3.56
N ARG A 107 -20.37 -1.33 -4.49
CA ARG A 107 -19.01 -1.84 -4.32
C ARG A 107 -18.04 -0.69 -4.12
N ILE A 108 -17.28 -0.74 -3.04
CA ILE A 108 -16.20 0.19 -2.72
C ILE A 108 -14.88 -0.57 -2.87
N TRP A 109 -13.93 0.00 -3.60
CA TRP A 109 -12.61 -0.59 -3.78
C TRP A 109 -11.55 0.30 -3.13
N SER A 110 -10.90 -0.22 -2.08
CA SER A 110 -9.69 0.35 -1.50
C SER A 110 -8.48 -0.21 -2.26
N ALA A 111 -7.95 0.59 -3.20
CA ALA A 111 -6.82 0.22 -4.04
C ALA A 111 -5.52 0.71 -3.40
N GLY A 112 -4.62 -0.22 -3.06
CA GLY A 112 -3.46 0.07 -2.23
C GLY A 112 -3.82 0.10 -0.74
N CYS A 113 -4.59 -0.91 -0.28
CA CYS A 113 -5.15 -0.91 1.07
C CYS A 113 -4.11 -1.14 2.19
N SER A 114 -2.86 -1.44 1.84
CA SER A 114 -1.78 -1.80 2.75
C SER A 114 -2.23 -2.92 3.71
N THR A 115 -2.05 -2.74 5.03
CA THR A 115 -2.52 -3.70 6.04
C THR A 115 -4.04 -3.62 6.33
N GLY A 116 -4.80 -2.89 5.52
CA GLY A 116 -6.27 -2.94 5.46
C GLY A 116 -7.00 -1.89 6.29
N GLN A 117 -6.31 -1.04 7.06
CA GLN A 117 -6.95 -0.07 7.95
C GLN A 117 -7.91 0.87 7.22
N GLU A 118 -7.62 1.27 5.98
CA GLU A 118 -8.53 2.11 5.18
C GLU A 118 -9.85 1.38 4.88
N ALA A 119 -9.78 0.15 4.38
CA ALA A 119 -10.94 -0.67 4.06
C ALA A 119 -11.78 -0.96 5.32
N TYR A 120 -11.12 -1.28 6.44
CA TYR A 120 -11.81 -1.49 7.71
C TYR A 120 -12.40 -0.21 8.29
N SER A 121 -11.73 0.94 8.14
CA SER A 121 -12.29 2.22 8.57
C SER A 121 -13.58 2.54 7.83
N MET A 122 -13.61 2.31 6.51
CA MET A 122 -14.84 2.45 5.73
C MET A 122 -15.93 1.48 6.23
N ALA A 123 -15.58 0.23 6.51
CA ALA A 123 -16.51 -0.77 7.05
C ALA A 123 -17.11 -0.34 8.40
N MET A 124 -16.28 0.16 9.31
CA MET A 124 -16.70 0.65 10.63
C MET A 124 -17.63 1.85 10.49
N ASN A 125 -17.29 2.83 9.66
CA ASN A 125 -18.15 3.99 9.38
C ASN A 125 -19.52 3.56 8.82
N LEU A 126 -19.54 2.60 7.89
CA LEU A 126 -20.81 2.08 7.36
C LEU A 126 -21.61 1.35 8.45
N ALA A 127 -20.94 0.56 9.30
CA ALA A 127 -21.62 -0.16 10.38
C ALA A 127 -22.24 0.78 11.43
N GLU A 128 -21.68 1.98 11.62
CA GLU A 128 -22.23 3.01 12.51
C GLU A 128 -23.44 3.75 11.89
N GLU A 129 -23.49 3.88 10.56
CA GLU A 129 -24.53 4.61 9.81
C GLU A 129 -25.74 3.75 9.41
N THR A 130 -26.23 2.88 10.31
CA THR A 130 -27.30 1.92 9.98
C THR A 130 -28.60 2.57 9.48
N GLY A 131 -28.91 3.78 9.96
CA GLY A 131 -30.10 4.53 9.54
C GLY A 131 -30.03 5.05 8.10
N LEU A 132 -28.83 5.36 7.62
CA LEU A 132 -28.59 5.89 6.28
C LEU A 132 -28.50 4.74 5.25
N ILE A 133 -27.96 3.60 5.68
CA ILE A 133 -27.77 2.42 4.85
C ILE A 133 -29.06 1.60 4.75
N GLY A 134 -29.78 1.35 5.85
CA GLY A 134 -30.94 0.46 5.86
C GLY A 134 -30.61 -0.90 5.22
N ASP A 135 -31.45 -1.39 4.31
CA ASP A 135 -31.23 -2.67 3.61
C ASP A 135 -30.21 -2.61 2.45
N LEU A 136 -29.50 -1.49 2.29
CA LEU A 136 -28.53 -1.32 1.21
C LEU A 136 -27.33 -2.24 1.44
N GLN A 137 -27.11 -3.16 0.50
CA GLN A 137 -25.91 -4.00 0.52
C GLN A 137 -24.69 -3.21 0.06
N VAL A 138 -23.62 -3.25 0.85
CA VAL A 138 -22.33 -2.65 0.52
C VAL A 138 -21.24 -3.71 0.63
N GLU A 139 -20.43 -3.84 -0.41
CA GLU A 139 -19.27 -4.73 -0.46
C GLU A 139 -18.00 -3.87 -0.52
N ILE A 140 -16.99 -4.22 0.29
CA ILE A 140 -15.69 -3.55 0.30
C ILE A 140 -14.64 -4.55 -0.16
N ILE A 141 -13.88 -4.16 -1.18
CA ILE A 141 -12.75 -4.93 -1.70
C ILE A 141 -11.49 -4.14 -1.37
N GLY A 142 -10.54 -4.77 -0.67
CA GLY A 142 -9.20 -4.25 -0.46
C GLY A 142 -8.21 -5.03 -1.30
N THR A 143 -7.40 -4.35 -2.10
CA THR A 143 -6.29 -5.00 -2.83
C THR A 143 -5.01 -4.21 -2.64
N ASP A 144 -3.90 -4.92 -2.50
CA ASP A 144 -2.56 -4.32 -2.45
C ASP A 144 -1.57 -5.18 -3.24
N ILE A 145 -0.47 -4.56 -3.68
CA ILE A 145 0.66 -5.29 -4.26
C ILE A 145 1.46 -6.02 -3.18
N SER A 146 1.46 -5.47 -1.96
CA SER A 146 2.03 -6.09 -0.77
C SER A 146 1.28 -7.38 -0.45
N ARG A 147 2.04 -8.46 -0.23
CA ARG A 147 1.48 -9.73 0.28
C ARG A 147 1.54 -9.82 1.81
N ARG A 148 2.13 -8.82 2.45
CA ARG A 148 2.33 -8.70 3.90
C ARG A 148 1.45 -7.59 4.47
#